data_AF-A0A4Y2GIF1-F1
#
_entry.id   AF-A0A4Y2GIF1-F1
#
_cell.length_a   1.000
_cell.length_b   1.000
_cell.length_c   1.000
_cell.angle_alpha   90.00
_cell.angle_beta   90.00
_cell.angle_gamma   90.00
#
_symmetry.space_group_name_H-M   'P 1'
#
loop_
_entity.id
_entity.type
_entity.pdbx_description
1 polymer ?
#
loop_
_entity_poly.entity_id
_entity_poly.type
_entity_poly.pdbx_seq_one_letter_code
_entity_poly.pdbx_strand_id
1 'polypeptide(L)'
;MKLFQFVAILFVFSTFVSLSSGTRNLDQIEINGGKACAACTILVGLVEQVAEVNNKTVTDMVSELCLFLPSEYTILCDILVHLWGPAIIEKLSRKESADVVCYSLGICHVDPGMEYCHLFPEPEVSGGIEYSSFHWISVVFAMLVFGIMKTINVENFSKNHF
;
A
#
# COMPACT_ATOMS: atom_id res chain seq x y z
N MET A 1 -46.79 -5.18 -17.45
CA MET A 1 -46.54 -4.25 -16.32
C MET A 1 -45.11 -4.32 -15.79
N LYS A 2 -44.51 -5.51 -15.60
CA LYS A 2 -43.10 -5.64 -15.16
C LYS A 2 -42.06 -5.09 -16.15
N LEU A 3 -42.32 -5.19 -17.45
CA LEU A 3 -41.43 -4.66 -18.51
C LEU A 3 -41.25 -3.14 -18.42
N PHE A 4 -42.30 -2.41 -18.05
CA PHE A 4 -42.24 -0.94 -17.90
C PHE A 4 -41.39 -0.53 -16.70
N GLN A 5 -41.41 -1.31 -15.62
CA GLN A 5 -40.57 -1.07 -14.44
C GLN A 5 -39.09 -1.34 -14.73
N PHE A 6 -38.76 -2.38 -15.51
CA PHE A 6 -37.37 -2.64 -15.93
C PHE A 6 -36.83 -1.52 -16.82
N VAL A 7 -37.63 -1.01 -17.77
CA VAL A 7 -37.24 0.11 -18.62
C VAL A 7 -37.03 1.39 -17.80
N ALA A 8 -37.91 1.66 -16.82
CA ALA A 8 -37.75 2.81 -15.93
C ALA A 8 -36.48 2.71 -15.06
N ILE A 9 -36.17 1.53 -14.52
CA ILE A 9 -34.96 1.32 -13.71
C ILE A 9 -33.70 1.50 -14.55
N LEU A 10 -33.65 0.96 -15.78
CA LEU A 10 -32.50 1.13 -16.68
C LEU A 10 -32.32 2.60 -17.10
N PHE A 11 -33.41 3.34 -17.32
CA PHE A 11 -33.37 4.75 -17.68
C PHE A 11 -32.96 5.64 -16.49
N VAL A 12 -33.41 5.32 -15.28
CA VAL A 12 -32.94 5.98 -14.06
C VAL A 12 -31.46 5.69 -13.83
N PHE A 13 -31.00 4.45 -14.02
CA PHE A 13 -29.59 4.10 -13.87
C PHE A 13 -28.70 4.84 -14.88
N SER A 14 -29.12 4.95 -16.15
CA SER A 14 -28.36 5.66 -17.18
C SER A 14 -28.32 7.18 -16.97
N THR A 15 -29.42 7.77 -16.50
CA THR A 15 -29.48 9.21 -16.17
C THR A 15 -28.74 9.54 -14.87
N PHE A 16 -28.72 8.64 -13.89
CA PHE A 16 -27.94 8.80 -12.66
C PHE A 16 -26.43 8.74 -12.93
N VAL A 17 -25.98 7.86 -13.83
CA VAL A 17 -24.58 7.79 -14.30
C VAL A 17 -24.17 9.08 -15.02
N SER A 18 -25.09 9.70 -15.75
CA SER A 18 -24.83 10.98 -16.42
C SER A 18 -24.82 12.16 -15.44
N LEU A 19 -25.61 12.11 -14.35
CA LEU A 19 -25.68 13.19 -13.35
C LEU A 19 -24.51 13.14 -12.34
N SER A 20 -23.96 11.95 -12.03
CA SER A 20 -22.71 11.84 -11.27
C SER A 20 -21.47 12.24 -12.08
N SER A 21 -21.60 12.35 -13.41
CA SER A 21 -20.56 12.85 -14.32
C SER A 21 -20.51 14.39 -14.38
N GLY A 22 -20.78 15.05 -13.25
CA GLY A 22 -20.42 16.45 -13.05
C GLY A 22 -18.91 16.59 -13.12
N THR A 23 -18.42 17.15 -14.23
CA THR A 23 -17.00 17.40 -14.51
C THR A 23 -16.34 18.20 -13.39
N ARG A 24 -15.62 17.53 -12.48
CA ARG A 24 -14.47 18.13 -11.83
C ARG A 24 -13.29 17.93 -12.76
N ASN A 25 -12.96 18.94 -13.56
CA ASN A 25 -11.63 19.07 -14.14
C ASN A 25 -10.65 19.28 -12.99
N LEU A 26 -10.22 18.18 -12.37
CA LEU A 26 -8.95 18.09 -11.68
C LEU A 26 -8.12 17.20 -12.60
N ASP A 27 -7.25 17.82 -13.40
CA ASP A 27 -6.17 17.08 -14.05
C ASP A 27 -5.27 16.55 -12.92
N GLN A 28 -5.60 15.37 -12.42
CA GLN A 28 -4.93 14.70 -11.32
C GLN A 28 -3.97 13.71 -11.96
N ILE A 29 -2.79 14.19 -12.33
CA ILE A 29 -1.66 13.30 -12.51
C ILE A 29 -1.37 12.72 -11.12
N GLU A 30 -1.89 11.52 -10.86
CA GLU A 30 -1.70 10.80 -9.60
C GLU A 30 -0.33 10.15 -9.61
N ILE A 31 0.69 10.96 -9.31
CA ILE A 31 2.08 10.51 -9.17
C ILE A 31 2.17 9.54 -7.99
N ASN A 32 2.79 8.40 -8.21
CA ASN A 32 3.13 7.40 -7.20
C ASN A 32 1.92 6.90 -6.40
N GLY A 33 0.75 6.81 -7.04
CA GLY A 33 -0.53 6.46 -6.40
C GLY A 33 -1.25 7.63 -5.73
N GLY A 34 -0.71 8.85 -5.82
CA GLY A 34 -1.38 10.11 -5.53
C GLY A 34 -2.14 10.13 -4.21
N LYS A 35 -3.44 10.45 -4.27
CA LYS A 35 -4.30 10.59 -3.09
C LYS A 35 -4.50 9.28 -2.34
N ALA A 36 -4.57 8.16 -3.05
CA ALA A 36 -4.74 6.85 -2.43
C ALA A 36 -3.49 6.47 -1.61
N CYS A 37 -2.29 6.75 -2.15
CA CYS A 37 -1.04 6.56 -1.43
C CYS A 37 -0.96 7.45 -0.18
N ALA A 38 -1.28 8.74 -0.30
CA ALA A 38 -1.32 9.65 0.84
C ALA A 38 -2.34 9.21 1.91
N ALA A 39 -3.54 8.79 1.50
CA ALA A 39 -4.55 8.29 2.43
C ALA A 39 -4.10 7.03 3.15
N CYS A 40 -3.48 6.07 2.43
CA CYS A 40 -2.94 4.86 3.03
C CYS A 40 -1.88 5.17 4.08
N THR A 41 -0.86 5.96 3.71
CA THR A 41 0.28 6.26 4.61
C THR A 41 -0.17 6.98 5.87
N ILE A 42 -1.12 7.93 5.75
CA ILE A 42 -1.70 8.63 6.89
C ILE A 42 -2.52 7.68 7.77
N LEU A 43 -3.41 6.87 7.20
CA LEU A 43 -4.28 5.98 7.98
C LEU A 43 -3.50 4.88 8.69
N VAL A 44 -2.53 4.25 8.00
CA VAL A 44 -1.68 3.22 8.59
C VAL A 44 -0.83 3.81 9.72
N GLY A 45 -0.22 4.98 9.52
CA GLY A 45 0.55 5.65 10.57
C GLY A 45 -0.32 6.12 11.74
N LEU A 46 -1.57 6.50 11.48
CA LEU A 46 -2.53 6.87 12.53
C LEU A 46 -2.89 5.65 13.39
N VAL A 47 -3.11 4.49 12.78
CA VAL A 47 -3.39 3.24 13.51
C VAL A 47 -2.29 2.95 14.53
N GLU A 48 -1.02 3.03 14.13
CA GLU A 48 0.11 2.79 15.03
C GLU A 48 0.15 3.81 16.18
N GLN A 49 0.06 5.09 15.88
CA GLN A 49 0.10 6.16 16.88
C GLN A 49 -1.05 6.06 17.88
N VAL A 50 -2.27 5.79 17.40
CA VAL A 50 -3.44 5.68 18.27
C VAL A 50 -3.38 4.38 19.09
N ALA A 51 -2.83 3.29 18.54
CA ALA A 51 -2.59 2.06 19.30
C ALA A 51 -1.63 2.29 20.47
N GLU A 52 -0.53 3.01 20.22
CA GLU A 52 0.45 3.34 21.24
C GLU A 52 -0.16 4.25 22.32
N VAL A 53 -0.85 5.32 21.93
CA VAL A 53 -1.49 6.27 22.87
C VAL A 53 -2.54 5.60 23.74
N ASN A 54 -3.29 4.64 23.19
CA ASN A 54 -4.34 3.92 23.93
C ASN A 54 -3.84 2.64 24.61
N ASN A 55 -2.55 2.32 24.50
CA ASN A 55 -1.97 1.06 24.98
C ASN A 55 -2.76 -0.17 24.51
N LYS A 56 -3.21 -0.13 23.25
CA LYS A 56 -3.97 -1.19 22.57
C LYS A 56 -3.06 -1.90 21.57
N THR A 57 -3.44 -3.12 21.19
CA THR A 57 -2.75 -3.80 20.10
C THR A 57 -3.13 -3.17 18.76
N VAL A 58 -2.23 -3.26 17.78
CA VAL A 58 -2.52 -2.82 16.40
C VAL A 58 -3.75 -3.55 15.85
N THR A 59 -3.91 -4.84 16.16
CA THR A 59 -5.09 -5.64 15.79
C THR A 59 -6.40 -5.03 16.28
N ASP A 60 -6.44 -4.64 17.55
CA ASP A 60 -7.64 -4.03 18.14
C ASP A 60 -7.90 -2.66 17.51
N MET A 61 -6.86 -1.85 17.30
CA MET A 61 -7.02 -0.52 16.70
C MET A 61 -7.44 -0.55 15.24
N VAL A 62 -6.92 -1.49 14.44
CA VAL A 62 -7.37 -1.67 13.04
C VAL A 62 -8.85 -2.02 13.00
N SER A 63 -9.32 -2.85 13.94
CA SER A 63 -10.72 -3.26 14.03
C SER A 63 -11.65 -2.13 14.50
N GLU A 64 -11.15 -1.22 15.33
CA GLU A 64 -11.89 -0.06 15.83
C GLU A 64 -11.75 1.18 14.94
N LEU A 65 -10.81 1.20 13.98
CA LEU A 65 -10.50 2.37 13.16
C LEU A 65 -11.75 2.94 12.47
N CYS A 66 -12.64 2.07 12.00
CA CYS A 66 -13.86 2.45 11.29
C CYS A 66 -14.88 3.20 12.17
N LEU A 67 -14.76 3.12 13.49
CA LEU A 67 -15.59 3.88 14.44
C LEU A 67 -15.18 5.36 14.51
N PHE A 68 -13.96 5.70 14.11
CA PHE A 68 -13.47 7.08 14.05
C PHE A 68 -13.83 7.78 12.74
N LEU A 69 -14.30 7.03 11.73
CA LEU A 69 -14.73 7.60 10.46
C LEU A 69 -16.19 8.07 10.55
N PRO A 70 -16.57 9.13 9.79
CA PRO A 70 -17.97 9.52 9.64
C PRO A 70 -18.83 8.36 9.14
N SER A 71 -20.09 8.33 9.56
CA SER A 71 -21.05 7.24 9.28
C SER A 71 -21.19 6.89 7.79
N GLU A 72 -20.96 7.87 6.93
CA GLU A 72 -21.00 7.77 5.47
C GLU A 72 -19.90 6.86 4.91
N TYR A 73 -18.80 6.67 5.65
CA TYR A 73 -17.65 5.89 5.22
C TYR A 73 -17.46 4.57 5.98
N THR A 74 -18.25 4.31 7.03
CA THR A 74 -18.08 3.12 7.88
C THR A 74 -18.17 1.82 7.09
N ILE A 75 -19.17 1.67 6.20
CA ILE A 75 -19.33 0.45 5.40
C ILE A 75 -18.12 0.21 4.48
N LEU A 76 -17.63 1.28 3.83
CA LEU A 76 -16.47 1.18 2.96
C LEU A 76 -15.21 0.84 3.77
N CYS A 77 -15.05 1.47 4.94
CA CYS A 77 -13.96 1.20 5.85
C CYS A 77 -13.95 -0.27 6.30
N ASP A 78 -15.10 -0.80 6.72
CA ASP A 78 -15.21 -2.20 7.16
C ASP A 78 -14.77 -3.16 6.04
N ILE A 79 -15.18 -2.91 4.80
CA ILE A 79 -14.77 -3.74 3.65
C ILE A 79 -13.24 -3.69 3.47
N LEU A 80 -12.64 -2.50 3.56
CA LEU A 80 -11.19 -2.33 3.40
C LEU A 80 -10.42 -2.97 4.56
N VAL A 81 -10.91 -2.84 5.80
CA VAL A 81 -10.33 -3.50 6.98
C VAL A 81 -10.42 -5.02 6.85
N HIS A 82 -11.53 -5.57 6.33
CA HIS A 82 -11.63 -7.01 6.08
C HIS A 82 -10.66 -7.50 5.00
N LEU A 83 -10.41 -6.70 3.96
CA LEU A 83 -9.56 -7.09 2.83
C LEU A 83 -8.06 -6.88 3.12
N TRP A 84 -7.70 -5.74 3.69
CA TRP A 84 -6.31 -5.31 3.87
C TRP A 84 -5.85 -5.35 5.34
N GLY A 85 -6.78 -5.33 6.30
CA GLY A 85 -6.47 -5.31 7.73
C GLY A 85 -5.52 -6.41 8.17
N PRO A 86 -5.71 -7.70 7.80
CA PRO A 86 -4.79 -8.76 8.18
C PRO A 86 -3.35 -8.52 7.70
N ALA A 87 -3.17 -8.06 6.47
CA ALA A 87 -1.87 -7.75 5.91
C ALA A 87 -1.23 -6.53 6.58
N ILE A 88 -2.02 -5.49 6.88
CA ILE A 88 -1.58 -4.31 7.63
C ILE A 88 -1.11 -4.74 9.03
N ILE A 89 -1.92 -5.51 9.76
CA ILE A 89 -1.59 -5.99 11.11
C ILE A 89 -0.28 -6.79 11.11
N GLU A 90 -0.10 -7.72 10.16
CA GLU A 90 1.12 -8.52 10.05
C GLU A 90 2.36 -7.64 9.86
N LYS A 91 2.24 -6.61 9.01
CA LYS A 91 3.35 -5.70 8.67
C LYS A 91 3.71 -4.74 9.79
N LEU A 92 2.71 -4.13 10.41
CA LEU A 92 2.92 -3.27 11.58
C LEU A 92 3.44 -4.09 12.78
N SER A 93 3.05 -5.36 12.91
CA SER A 93 3.62 -6.27 13.93
C SER A 93 5.12 -6.53 13.69
N ARG A 94 5.60 -6.40 12.45
CA ARG A 94 7.03 -6.42 12.09
C ARG A 94 7.72 -5.06 12.22
N LYS A 95 7.02 -4.02 12.70
CA LYS A 95 7.50 -2.63 12.80
C LYS A 95 7.89 -2.05 11.44
N GLU A 96 7.22 -2.46 10.37
CA GLU A 96 7.36 -1.82 9.06
C GLU A 96 6.70 -0.43 9.11
N SER A 97 7.34 0.60 8.53
CA SER A 97 6.74 1.94 8.48
C SER A 97 5.51 1.95 7.58
N ALA A 98 4.60 2.91 7.82
CA ALA A 98 3.39 3.06 7.02
C ALA A 98 3.67 3.21 5.51
N ASP A 99 4.77 3.86 5.13
CA ASP A 99 5.21 3.93 3.73
C ASP A 99 5.45 2.52 3.17
N VAL A 100 6.30 1.73 3.82
CA VAL A 100 6.64 0.36 3.40
C VAL A 100 5.38 -0.52 3.30
N VAL A 101 4.46 -0.38 4.27
CA VAL A 101 3.17 -1.08 4.22
C VAL A 101 2.39 -0.68 2.97
N CYS A 102 2.22 0.60 2.69
CA CYS A 102 1.41 1.08 1.57
C CYS A 102 2.01 0.75 0.19
N TYR A 103 3.35 0.73 0.05
CA TYR A 103 4.01 0.24 -1.17
C TYR A 103 3.84 -1.27 -1.34
N SER A 104 3.95 -2.03 -0.25
CA SER A 104 3.80 -3.49 -0.31
C SER A 104 2.37 -3.96 -0.60
N LEU A 105 1.37 -3.13 -0.28
CA LEU A 105 -0.02 -3.35 -0.66
C LEU A 105 -0.30 -2.91 -2.12
N GLY A 106 0.66 -2.29 -2.79
CA GLY A 106 0.52 -1.76 -4.16
C GLY A 106 -0.33 -0.51 -4.26
N ILE A 107 -0.72 0.10 -3.13
CA ILE A 107 -1.50 1.35 -3.10
C ILE A 107 -0.58 2.51 -3.47
N CYS A 108 0.62 2.54 -2.88
CA CYS A 108 1.72 3.38 -3.36
C CYS A 108 2.53 2.60 -4.39
N HIS A 109 3.02 3.29 -5.41
CA HIS A 109 3.92 2.74 -6.42
C HIS A 109 4.90 3.83 -6.88
N VAL A 110 5.95 3.47 -7.60
CA VAL A 110 6.87 4.45 -8.20
C VAL A 110 6.61 4.47 -9.70
N ASP A 111 6.14 5.60 -10.20
CA ASP A 111 5.91 5.81 -11.63
C ASP A 111 7.23 5.94 -12.39
N PRO A 112 7.27 5.57 -13.69
CA PRO A 112 8.48 5.71 -14.50
C PRO A 112 8.99 7.16 -14.53
N GLY A 113 10.25 7.34 -14.14
CA GLY A 113 10.88 8.67 -14.10
C GLY A 113 10.56 9.50 -12.84
N MET A 114 9.85 8.93 -11.87
CA MET A 114 9.55 9.58 -10.59
C MET A 114 10.43 9.04 -9.46
N GLU A 115 10.62 9.85 -8.42
CA GLU A 115 11.35 9.45 -7.22
C GLU A 115 10.42 8.76 -6.20
N TYR A 116 11.01 7.99 -5.28
CA TYR A 116 10.26 7.37 -4.19
C TYR A 116 9.68 8.42 -3.23
N CYS A 117 8.37 8.38 -2.99
CA CYS A 117 7.72 9.22 -2.00
C CYS A 117 7.66 8.50 -0.65
N HIS A 118 8.03 9.19 0.44
CA HIS A 118 7.84 8.71 1.80
C HIS A 118 7.37 9.84 2.72
N LEU A 119 6.52 9.50 3.68
CA LEU A 119 6.00 10.43 4.68
C LEU A 119 6.73 10.27 6.02
N PHE A 120 7.10 9.05 6.39
CA PHE A 120 7.83 8.76 7.61
C PHE A 120 9.34 8.74 7.34
N PRO A 121 10.18 9.04 8.35
CA PRO A 121 11.61 8.86 8.22
C PRO A 121 11.91 7.43 7.80
N GLU A 122 12.72 7.28 6.75
CA GLU A 122 13.25 5.97 6.40
C GLU A 122 13.99 5.42 7.63
N PRO A 123 13.78 4.15 8.01
CA PRO A 123 14.65 3.56 9.02
C PRO A 123 16.08 3.76 8.55
N GLU A 124 16.96 4.26 9.42
CA GLU A 124 18.37 4.43 9.07
C GLU A 124 18.91 3.08 8.62
N VAL A 125 18.99 2.88 7.31
CA VAL A 125 19.82 1.84 6.73
C VAL A 125 21.22 2.34 6.98
N SER A 126 21.82 1.89 8.09
CA SER A 126 23.28 1.87 8.21
C SER A 126 23.79 1.21 6.93
N GLY A 127 24.36 2.03 6.06
CA GLY A 127 24.35 1.82 4.62
C GLY A 127 24.82 0.44 4.16
N GLY A 128 24.33 0.03 2.98
CA GLY A 128 24.96 -0.99 2.17
C GLY A 128 25.20 -2.34 2.86
N ILE A 129 24.32 -3.30 2.59
CA ILE A 129 24.59 -4.73 2.80
C ILE A 129 24.92 -5.11 4.26
N GLU A 130 23.88 -5.34 5.07
CA GLU A 130 24.03 -6.22 6.24
C GLU A 130 23.11 -7.46 6.11
N TYR A 131 23.44 -8.30 5.13
CA TYR A 131 22.98 -9.68 5.00
C TYR A 131 23.83 -10.60 5.92
N SER A 132 24.05 -10.26 7.20
CA SER A 132 25.13 -10.89 7.99
C SER A 132 24.71 -11.97 9.00
N SER A 133 23.42 -12.16 9.32
CA SER A 133 23.04 -13.08 10.43
C SER A 133 22.44 -14.45 10.07
N PHE A 134 22.23 -14.77 8.79
CA PHE A 134 21.86 -16.15 8.35
C PHE A 134 22.69 -16.68 7.15
N HIS A 135 23.79 -16.00 6.78
CA HIS A 135 24.42 -16.19 5.47
C HIS A 135 25.57 -17.21 5.40
N TRP A 136 26.26 -17.53 6.50
CA TRP A 136 27.46 -18.40 6.39
C TRP A 136 27.11 -19.83 6.00
N ILE A 137 25.99 -20.40 6.44
CA ILE A 137 25.60 -21.77 6.08
C ILE A 137 25.24 -21.85 4.60
N SER A 138 24.43 -20.92 4.07
CA SER A 138 24.01 -20.91 2.67
C SER A 138 25.13 -20.48 1.70
N VAL A 139 26.06 -19.60 2.12
CA VAL A 139 27.21 -19.20 1.29
C VAL A 139 28.28 -20.25 1.28
N VAL A 140 28.58 -20.89 2.40
CA VAL A 140 29.53 -21.99 2.40
C VAL A 140 28.97 -23.13 1.55
N PHE A 141 27.66 -23.39 1.63
CA PHE A 141 26.99 -24.34 0.75
C PHE A 141 26.98 -23.89 -0.73
N ALA A 142 26.72 -22.61 -1.02
CA ALA A 142 26.72 -22.07 -2.38
C ALA A 142 28.13 -21.97 -2.98
N MET A 143 29.17 -21.66 -2.19
CA MET A 143 30.57 -21.65 -2.62
C MET A 143 31.10 -23.06 -2.85
N LEU A 144 30.58 -24.07 -2.13
CA LEU A 144 30.89 -25.48 -2.37
C LEU A 144 30.13 -26.07 -3.58
N VAL A 145 28.93 -25.56 -3.88
CA VAL A 145 28.06 -26.09 -4.97
C VAL A 145 28.25 -25.34 -6.29
N PHE A 146 28.51 -24.03 -6.27
CA PHE A 146 28.57 -23.18 -7.47
C PHE A 146 29.98 -22.66 -7.76
N GLY A 147 30.98 -23.55 -7.68
CA GLY A 147 32.38 -23.25 -7.99
C GLY A 147 32.71 -22.81 -9.42
N ILE A 148 31.75 -22.43 -10.27
CA ILE A 148 32.02 -21.99 -11.64
C ILE A 148 30.90 -21.06 -12.15
N MET A 149 31.03 -19.73 -11.99
CA MET A 149 30.75 -18.80 -13.08
C MET A 149 31.19 -17.38 -12.74
N LYS A 150 32.24 -16.98 -13.44
CA LYS A 150 32.94 -15.71 -13.38
C LYS A 150 32.10 -14.63 -14.09
N THR A 151 32.12 -13.42 -13.53
CA THR A 151 31.75 -12.11 -14.12
C THR A 151 30.30 -11.89 -14.56
N ILE A 152 29.49 -11.29 -13.69
CA ILE A 152 28.42 -10.39 -14.13
C ILE A 152 28.89 -8.95 -13.85
N ASN A 153 29.10 -8.20 -14.93
CA ASN A 153 29.49 -6.80 -14.91
C ASN A 153 28.28 -5.92 -14.52
N VAL A 154 28.42 -5.11 -13.47
CA VAL A 154 27.34 -4.33 -12.83
C VAL A 154 26.84 -3.17 -13.71
N GLU A 155 27.55 -2.77 -14.76
CA GLU A 155 27.20 -1.59 -15.57
C GLU A 155 25.95 -1.72 -16.46
N ASN A 156 25.46 -2.92 -16.76
CA ASN A 156 24.34 -3.10 -17.70
C ASN A 156 22.96 -3.28 -17.05
N PHE A 157 22.85 -3.32 -15.72
CA PHE A 157 21.56 -3.46 -15.04
C PHE A 157 20.83 -2.11 -14.88
N SER A 158 21.55 -0.99 -14.89
CA SER A 158 20.96 0.35 -14.74
C SER A 158 20.15 0.83 -15.95
N LYS A 159 20.26 0.18 -17.13
CA LYS A 159 19.62 0.66 -18.37
C LYS A 159 18.24 0.07 -18.68
N ASN A 160 17.78 -0.94 -17.95
CA ASN A 160 16.51 -1.63 -18.24
C ASN A 160 15.47 -1.54 -17.11
N HIS A 161 15.65 -0.62 -16.17
CA HIS A 161 14.70 -0.38 -15.08
C HIS A 161 14.40 1.12 -14.87
N PHE A 162 14.28 1.85 -15.99
CA PHE A 162 13.55 3.11 -16.11
C PHE A 162 12.74 3.10 -17.40
#